data_AF-A0A925F296-F1
#
_entry.id   AF-A0A925F296-F1
#
_cell.length_a   1.000
_cell.length_b   1.000
_cell.length_c   1.000
_cell.angle_alpha   90.00
_cell.angle_beta   90.00
_cell.angle_gamma   90.00
#
_symmetry.space_group_name_H-M   'P 1'
#
loop_
_entity.id
_entity.type
_entity.pdbx_description
1 polymer ?
#
loop_
_entity_poly.entity_id
_entity_poly.type
_entity_poly.pdbx_seq_one_letter_code
_entity_poly.pdbx_strand_id
1 'polypeptide(L)' 'MITALESINGIAATRLYFSQMVAELSVEDLNFIPGGFNNNIAWHLGHIISVQQSLCYGLSRLSFKFQKK' A
#
# COMPACT_ATOMS: atom_id res chain seq x y z
N MET A 1 19.92 -11.32 10.16
CA MET A 1 20.43 -10.33 9.18
C MET A 1 20.02 -10.69 7.75
N ILE A 2 20.14 -11.96 7.34
CA ILE A 2 19.64 -12.47 6.05
C ILE A 2 18.13 -12.20 5.86
N THR A 3 17.32 -12.42 6.89
CA THR A 3 15.85 -12.24 6.87
C THR A 3 15.34 -10.80 6.66
N ALA A 4 16.13 -9.80 7.07
CA ALA A 4 15.72 -8.39 6.95
C ALA A 4 15.85 -7.89 5.51
N LEU A 5 16.94 -8.26 4.82
CA LEU A 5 17.17 -7.90 3.42
C LEU A 5 16.14 -8.58 2.52
N GLU A 6 15.82 -9.85 2.77
CA GLU A 6 14.77 -10.58 2.06
C GLU A 6 13.40 -9.90 2.23
N SER A 7 13.07 -9.46 3.45
CA SER A 7 11.82 -8.74 3.72
C SER A 7 11.74 -7.40 2.97
N ILE A 8 12.85 -6.65 2.93
CA ILE A 8 12.93 -5.38 2.18
C ILE A 8 12.75 -5.62 0.68
N ASN A 9 13.41 -6.65 0.14
CA ASN A 9 13.28 -7.02 -1.27
C ASN A 9 11.86 -7.47 -1.61
N GLY A 10 11.21 -8.24 -0.73
CA GLY A 10 9.81 -8.62 -0.89
C GLY A 10 8.88 -7.40 -0.96
N ILE A 11 9.06 -6.44 -0.04
CA ILE A 11 8.33 -5.18 -0.06
C ILE A 11 8.55 -4.40 -1.38
N ALA A 12 9.79 -4.32 -1.86
CA ALA A 12 10.12 -3.62 -3.09
C ALA A 12 9.47 -4.28 -4.32
N ALA A 13 9.55 -5.62 -4.40
CA ALA A 13 8.92 -6.40 -5.46
C ALA A 13 7.39 -6.24 -5.47
N THR A 14 6.73 -6.30 -4.31
CA THR A 14 5.29 -6.10 -4.20
C THR A 14 4.86 -4.70 -4.66
N ARG A 15 5.60 -3.64 -4.31
CA ARG A 15 5.31 -2.27 -4.79
C ARG A 15 5.43 -2.15 -6.30
N LEU A 16 6.46 -2.76 -6.89
CA LEU A 16 6.65 -2.77 -8.33
C LEU A 16 5.47 -3.48 -9.03
N TYR A 17 5.05 -4.63 -8.49
CA TYR A 17 3.95 -5.40 -9.06
C TYR A 17 2.63 -4.63 -9.04
N PHE A 18 2.28 -4.00 -7.90
CA PHE A 18 1.07 -3.16 -7.84
C PHE A 18 1.13 -1.98 -8.82
N SER A 19 2.30 -1.35 -8.96
CA SER A 19 2.48 -0.26 -9.93
C SER A 19 2.26 -0.73 -11.37
N GLN A 20 2.72 -1.94 -11.72
CA GLN A 20 2.54 -2.53 -13.04
C GLN A 20 1.07 -2.91 -13.30
N MET A 21 0.39 -3.49 -12.31
CA MET A 21 -1.03 -3.88 -12.42
C MET A 21 -1.95 -2.71 -12.75
N VAL A 22 -1.60 -1.49 -12.31
CA VAL A 22 -2.43 -0.30 -12.50
C VAL A 22 -1.87 0.67 -13.54
N ALA A 23 -0.77 0.32 -14.22
CA ALA A 23 -0.07 1.21 -15.13
C ALA A 23 -0.92 1.62 -16.36
N GLU A 24 -1.84 0.76 -16.78
CA GLU A 24 -2.70 0.97 -17.95
C GLU A 24 -4.12 1.45 -17.59
N LEU A 25 -4.43 1.58 -16.30
CA LEU A 25 -5.74 2.01 -15.84
C LEU A 25 -5.87 3.54 -15.94
N SER A 26 -7.05 3.99 -16.39
CA SER A 26 -7.41 5.40 -16.33
C SER A 26 -7.74 5.83 -14.89
N VAL A 27 -7.84 7.14 -14.65
CA VAL A 27 -8.28 7.66 -13.35
C VAL A 27 -9.71 7.24 -13.07
N GLU A 28 -10.54 7.15 -14.10
CA GLU A 28 -11.92 6.67 -14.04
C GLU A 28 -11.97 5.21 -13.58
N ASP A 29 -11.15 4.34 -14.18
CA ASP A 29 -11.06 2.92 -13.79
C ASP A 29 -10.61 2.75 -12.34
N LEU A 30 -9.63 3.55 -11.91
CA LEU A 30 -9.13 3.52 -10.54
C LEU A 30 -10.18 3.93 -9.50
N ASN A 31 -11.11 4.82 -9.88
CA ASN A 31 -12.14 5.35 -9.00
C ASN A 31 -13.50 4.66 -9.13
N PHE A 32 -13.69 3.79 -10.12
CA PHE A 32 -14.93 3.07 -10.34
C PHE A 32 -15.29 2.17 -9.14
N ILE A 33 -16.54 2.27 -8.68
CA ILE A 33 -17.11 1.45 -7.60
C ILE A 33 -18.11 0.47 -8.22
N PRO A 34 -17.83 -0.84 -8.22
CA PRO A 34 -18.78 -1.83 -8.72
C PRO A 34 -20.05 -1.89 -7.87
N GLY A 35 -21.18 -2.28 -8.48
CA GLY A 35 -22.44 -2.42 -7.76
C GLY A 35 -22.35 -3.39 -6.59
N GLY A 36 -22.80 -2.97 -5.41
CA GLY A 36 -22.71 -3.75 -4.17
C GLY A 36 -21.42 -3.56 -3.37
N PHE A 37 -20.47 -2.76 -3.87
CA PHE A 37 -19.25 -2.39 -3.17
C PHE A 37 -19.31 -0.93 -2.70
N ASN A 38 -18.46 -0.59 -1.73
CA ASN A 38 -18.31 0.77 -1.19
C ASN A 38 -16.87 1.31 -1.31
N ASN A 39 -16.05 0.67 -2.14
CA ASN A 39 -14.64 0.96 -2.35
C ASN A 39 -14.27 0.77 -3.83
N ASN A 40 -13.05 1.20 -4.18
CA ASN A 40 -12.49 1.13 -5.53
C ASN A 40 -11.00 0.75 -5.47
N ILE A 41 -10.36 0.61 -6.64
CA ILE A 41 -8.95 0.20 -6.74
C ILE A 41 -8.04 1.20 -6.02
N ALA A 42 -8.29 2.50 -6.19
CA ALA A 42 -7.52 3.54 -5.51
C ALA A 42 -7.58 3.42 -3.97
N TRP A 43 -8.77 3.14 -3.43
CA TRP A 43 -8.96 2.89 -1.99
C TRP A 43 -8.15 1.67 -1.52
N HIS A 44 -8.19 0.56 -2.27
CA HIS A 44 -7.43 -0.65 -1.92
C HIS A 44 -5.91 -0.40 -1.93
N LEU A 45 -5.37 0.31 -2.92
CA LEU A 45 -3.96 0.69 -2.96
C LEU A 45 -3.57 1.57 -1.77
N GLY A 46 -4.39 2.57 -1.45
CA GLY A 46 -4.19 3.43 -0.28
C GLY A 46 -4.20 2.63 1.03
N HIS A 47 -5.12 1.68 1.17
CA HIS A 47 -5.21 0.81 2.33
C HIS A 47 -3.95 -0.06 2.50
N ILE A 48 -3.47 -0.69 1.43
CA ILE A 48 -2.25 -1.50 1.44
C ILE A 48 -1.05 -0.67 1.93
N ILE A 49 -0.86 0.53 1.35
CA ILE A 49 0.26 1.41 1.72
C ILE A 49 0.16 1.84 3.18
N SER A 50 -1.03 2.27 3.62
CA SER A 50 -1.27 2.74 4.99
C SER A 50 -1.02 1.65 6.03
N VAL A 51 -1.54 0.44 5.81
CA VAL A 51 -1.33 -0.70 6.72
C VAL A 51 0.13 -1.12 6.74
N GLN A 52 0.79 -1.18 5.58
CA GLN A 52 2.21 -1.52 5.51
C GLN A 52 3.07 -0.54 6.31
N GLN A 53 2.85 0.77 6.16
CA GLN A 53 3.58 1.78 6.93
C GLN A 53 3.28 1.68 8.42
N SER A 54 2.02 1.45 8.78
CA SER A 54 1.59 1.30 10.18
C SER A 54 2.27 0.10 10.85
N LEU A 55 2.39 -1.04 10.15
CA LEU A 55 3.09 -2.21 10.68
C LEU A 55 4.60 -1.98 10.76
N CYS A 56 5.22 -1.46 9.70
CA CYS A 56 6.67 -1.27 9.66
C CYS A 56 7.15 -0.23 10.69
N TYR A 57 6.54 0.96 10.69
CA TYR A 57 6.95 2.05 11.55
C TYR A 57 6.24 2.04 12.90
N GLY A 58 4.96 1.69 12.96
CA GLY A 58 4.22 1.64 14.22
C GLY A 58 4.73 0.55 15.18
N LEU A 59 5.22 -0.57 14.65
CA LEU A 59 5.82 -1.63 15.49
C LEU A 59 7.31 -1.41 15.77
N SER A 60 7.94 -0.38 15.18
CA SER A 60 9.37 -0.12 15.35
C SER A 60 9.76 0.38 16.75
N ARG A 61 8.77 0.75 17.59
CA ARG A 61 8.96 1.42 18.90
C ARG A 61 9.75 2.73 18.82
N LEU A 62 9.99 3.24 17.61
CA LEU A 62 10.52 4.57 17.38
C LEU A 62 9.38 5.58 17.53
N SER A 63 9.72 6.83 17.86
CA SER A 63 8.74 7.90 17.97
C SER A 63 8.15 8.23 16.59
N PHE A 64 7.15 7.48 16.17
CA PHE A 64 6.42 7.73 14.94
C PHE A 64 5.25 8.66 15.24
N LYS A 65 5.40 9.95 14.90
CA LYS A 65 4.28 10.90 14.94
C LYS A 65 3.63 10.91 13.56
N PHE A 66 2.57 10.13 13.39
CA PHE A 66 1.63 10.42 12.31
C PHE A 66 1.05 11.80 12.64
N GLN A 67 1.36 12.81 11.83
CA GLN A 67 0.73 14.12 11.99
C GLN A 67 -0.75 13.94 11.65
N LYS A 68 -1.57 13.72 12.68
CA LYS A 68 -3.01 13.91 12.56
C LYS A 68 -3.21 15.39 12.28
N LYS A 69 -3.73 15.71 11.10
CA LYS A 69 -4.45 16.97 10.91
C LYS A 69 -5.67 16.98 11.84
#